data_AF-A0A847BTG1-F1
#
_entry.id   AF-A0A847BTG1-F1
#
_cell.length_a   1.000
_cell.length_b   1.000
_cell.length_c   1.000
_cell.angle_alpha   90.00
_cell.angle_beta   90.00
_cell.angle_gamma   90.00
#
_symmetry.space_group_name_H-M   'P 1'
#
loop_
_entity.id
_entity.type
_entity.pdbx_description
1 polymer ?
#
loop_
_entity_poly.entity_id
_entity_poly.type
_entity_poly.pdbx_seq_one_letter_code
_entity_poly.pdbx_strand_id
1 'polypeptide(L)'
;AIEEYLEAKYPFDTIEEIKKGARGGDCIQVVNTMEARNCGKIYYESKRTKDFQKPWIEKLKADMRDKGADIRVLVTEVLPKELDRLGLVEGVWVCTFDEFKGLSNVLRESIIKINLAKKSKENKTDKMSLLYGYLTSTEFTMQVEAIVEGFTQMQSDLDSEKRSMTRIWKQREKQIEKVLENTIGMYGSIKGIAGNSIGNVKALELPFSEED
;
A
#
# COMPACT_ATOMS: atom_id res chain seq x y z
N ALA A 1 18.97 -39.28 -13.63
CA ALA A 1 17.86 -40.00 -12.93
C ALA A 1 17.13 -39.09 -11.96
N ILE A 2 17.83 -38.51 -10.96
CA ILE A 2 17.24 -37.45 -10.14
C ILE A 2 17.01 -36.21 -10.98
N GLU A 3 18.02 -35.77 -11.76
CA GLU A 3 17.91 -34.58 -12.61
C GLU A 3 16.78 -34.75 -13.63
N GLU A 4 16.82 -35.83 -14.42
CA GLU A 4 15.79 -36.16 -15.42
C GLU A 4 14.38 -36.19 -14.82
N TYR A 5 14.20 -36.74 -13.62
CA TYR A 5 12.90 -36.73 -12.95
C TYR A 5 12.45 -35.31 -12.61
N LEU A 6 13.35 -34.50 -12.04
CA LEU A 6 13.05 -33.12 -11.66
C LEU A 6 12.74 -32.25 -12.88
N GLU A 7 13.53 -32.36 -13.95
CA GLU A 7 13.33 -31.62 -15.20
C GLU A 7 11.99 -31.99 -15.85
N ALA A 8 11.65 -33.29 -15.89
CA ALA A 8 10.38 -33.73 -16.44
C ALA A 8 9.17 -33.32 -15.57
N LYS A 9 9.32 -33.35 -14.24
CA LYS A 9 8.23 -33.10 -13.29
C LYS A 9 7.98 -31.60 -13.06
N TYR A 10 9.02 -30.78 -13.11
CA TYR A 10 8.98 -29.36 -12.79
C TYR A 10 9.56 -28.50 -13.94
N PRO A 11 8.81 -28.30 -15.03
CA PRO A 11 9.33 -27.67 -16.26
C PRO A 11 9.81 -26.22 -16.12
N PHE A 12 9.36 -25.53 -15.06
CA PHE A 12 9.76 -24.15 -14.80
C PHE A 12 11.04 -24.05 -13.95
N ASP A 13 11.36 -25.09 -13.20
CA ASP A 13 12.51 -25.09 -12.31
C ASP A 13 13.80 -25.21 -13.13
N THR A 14 14.89 -24.65 -12.60
CA THR A 14 16.21 -24.79 -13.22
C THR A 14 16.98 -25.86 -12.48
N ILE A 15 17.42 -26.91 -13.18
CA ILE A 15 18.23 -27.98 -12.60
C ILE A 15 19.69 -27.76 -12.99
N GLU A 16 20.50 -27.36 -12.01
CA GLU A 16 21.93 -27.13 -12.17
C GLU A 16 22.70 -28.42 -11.86
N GLU A 17 23.24 -29.07 -12.88
CA GLU A 17 24.08 -30.26 -12.71
C GLU A 17 25.43 -29.89 -12.05
N ILE A 18 25.84 -30.69 -11.06
CA ILE A 18 27.17 -30.59 -10.47
C ILE A 18 28.08 -31.61 -11.16
N LYS A 19 29.01 -31.13 -12.00
CA LYS A 19 29.89 -31.98 -12.81
C LYS A 19 30.59 -33.07 -11.99
N LYS A 20 30.52 -34.31 -12.47
CA LYS A 20 31.26 -35.45 -11.90
C LYS A 20 32.76 -35.12 -11.79
N GLY A 21 33.30 -35.19 -10.57
CA GLY A 21 34.70 -34.87 -10.27
C GLY A 21 34.92 -33.48 -9.66
N ALA A 22 33.94 -32.58 -9.74
CA ALA A 22 33.88 -31.42 -8.84
C ALA A 22 33.41 -31.89 -7.45
N ARG A 23 33.95 -31.32 -6.37
CA ARG A 23 33.43 -31.58 -5.02
C ARG A 23 31.97 -31.11 -4.95
N GLY A 24 31.05 -32.05 -4.71
CA GLY A 24 29.62 -31.79 -4.51
C GLY A 24 28.76 -33.02 -4.83
N GLY A 25 27.49 -32.97 -4.43
CA GLY A 25 26.39 -33.87 -4.78
C GLY A 25 26.00 -33.82 -6.26
N ASP A 26 24.76 -34.20 -6.58
CA ASP A 26 24.37 -34.47 -7.95
C ASP A 26 23.85 -33.22 -8.67
N CYS A 27 22.89 -32.51 -8.06
CA CYS A 27 22.30 -31.33 -8.68
C CYS A 27 21.69 -30.36 -7.66
N ILE A 28 21.44 -29.14 -8.14
CA ILE A 28 20.70 -28.11 -7.43
C ILE A 28 19.46 -27.76 -8.23
N GLN A 29 18.29 -27.87 -7.61
CA GLN A 29 17.03 -27.38 -8.15
C GLN A 29 16.82 -25.94 -7.68
N VAL A 30 16.81 -25.00 -8.61
CA VAL A 30 16.32 -23.64 -8.37
C VAL A 30 14.81 -23.64 -8.65
N VAL A 31 14.02 -23.48 -7.59
CA VAL A 31 12.56 -23.53 -7.66
C VAL A 31 12.03 -22.25 -8.29
N ASN A 32 11.26 -22.38 -9.37
CA ASN A 32 10.61 -21.27 -10.06
C ASN A 32 9.12 -21.55 -10.24
N THR A 33 8.30 -20.51 -10.26
CA THR A 33 6.91 -20.57 -10.72
C THR A 33 6.74 -19.71 -11.96
N MET A 34 5.54 -19.71 -12.54
CA MET A 34 5.23 -18.80 -13.66
C MET A 34 5.35 -17.32 -13.23
N GLU A 35 5.04 -17.03 -11.97
CA GLU A 35 4.94 -15.68 -11.41
C GLU A 35 6.22 -15.26 -10.65
N ALA A 36 7.04 -16.20 -10.19
CA ALA A 36 8.20 -15.93 -9.36
C ALA A 36 9.40 -16.79 -9.74
N ARG A 37 10.49 -16.14 -10.15
CA ARG A 37 11.78 -16.78 -10.33
C ARG A 37 12.57 -16.85 -9.02
N ASN A 38 13.41 -17.87 -8.90
CA ASN A 38 14.33 -18.11 -7.80
C ASN A 38 13.67 -18.02 -6.42
N CYS A 39 12.64 -18.86 -6.20
CA CYS A 39 11.94 -18.93 -4.92
C CYS A 39 12.80 -19.54 -3.80
N GLY A 40 13.81 -20.33 -4.18
CA GLY A 40 14.76 -20.99 -3.29
C GLY A 40 15.46 -22.13 -4.01
N LYS A 41 16.41 -22.77 -3.34
CA LYS A 41 17.27 -23.81 -3.89
C LYS A 41 17.21 -25.09 -3.07
N ILE A 42 17.00 -26.23 -3.72
CA ILE A 42 17.07 -27.55 -3.11
C ILE A 42 18.30 -28.28 -3.64
N TYR A 43 19.13 -28.74 -2.72
CA TYR A 43 20.34 -29.49 -3.02
C TYR A 43 20.08 -30.99 -2.91
N TYR A 44 20.40 -31.75 -3.96
CA TYR A 44 20.24 -33.19 -3.99
C TYR A 44 21.60 -33.90 -4.12
N GLU A 45 21.81 -34.93 -3.31
CA GLU A 45 22.92 -35.87 -3.45
C GLU A 45 22.40 -37.29 -3.32
N SER A 46 22.86 -38.20 -4.19
CA SER A 46 22.55 -39.61 -4.11
C SER A 46 23.74 -40.45 -3.64
N LYS A 47 23.43 -41.51 -2.88
CA LYS A 47 24.39 -42.51 -2.40
C LYS A 47 23.87 -43.92 -2.64
N ARG A 48 24.51 -44.62 -3.58
CA ARG A 48 24.34 -46.06 -3.81
C ARG A 48 25.41 -46.80 -3.02
N THR A 49 25.00 -47.48 -1.96
CA THR A 49 25.87 -47.99 -0.91
C THR A 49 25.17 -49.07 -0.12
N LYS A 50 25.94 -49.98 0.50
CA LYS A 50 25.41 -51.03 1.38
C LYS A 50 25.25 -50.57 2.83
N ASP A 51 26.01 -49.56 3.24
CA ASP A 51 26.01 -49.06 4.60
C ASP A 51 25.92 -47.54 4.59
N PHE A 52 25.05 -46.97 5.42
CA PHE A 52 24.94 -45.53 5.61
C PHE A 52 26.14 -44.97 6.38
N GLN A 53 26.73 -43.86 5.93
CA GLN A 53 27.85 -43.22 6.61
C GLN A 53 27.50 -41.80 7.04
N LYS A 54 27.58 -41.53 8.36
CA LYS A 54 27.40 -40.19 8.94
C LYS A 54 28.20 -39.07 8.27
N PRO A 55 29.46 -39.26 7.82
CA PRO A 55 30.23 -38.23 7.12
C PRO A 55 29.53 -37.62 5.89
N TRP A 56 28.57 -38.31 5.26
CA TRP A 56 27.82 -37.73 4.15
C TRP A 56 26.95 -36.57 4.58
N ILE A 57 26.37 -36.63 5.78
CA ILE A 57 25.57 -35.53 6.33
C ILE A 57 26.45 -34.30 6.54
N GLU A 58 27.64 -34.47 7.11
CA GLU A 58 28.59 -33.37 7.35
C GLU A 58 29.11 -32.76 6.06
N LYS A 59 29.45 -33.60 5.07
CA LYS A 59 29.84 -33.13 3.74
C LYS A 59 28.71 -32.34 3.08
N LEU A 60 27.49 -32.87 3.07
CA LEU A 60 26.33 -32.21 2.46
C LEU A 60 26.02 -30.87 3.14
N LYS A 61 26.23 -30.78 4.46
CA LYS A 61 26.11 -29.52 5.20
C LYS A 61 27.12 -28.48 4.76
N ALA A 62 28.37 -28.88 4.54
CA ALA A 62 29.42 -28.01 4.03
C ALA A 62 29.10 -27.54 2.60
N ASP A 63 28.75 -28.48 1.71
CA ASP A 63 28.45 -28.20 0.31
C ASP A 63 27.25 -27.24 0.16
N MET A 64 26.21 -27.36 1.01
CA MET A 64 25.08 -26.41 1.01
C MET A 64 25.51 -24.98 1.35
N ARG A 65 26.42 -24.79 2.31
CA ARG A 65 26.88 -23.44 2.69
C ARG A 65 27.63 -22.80 1.52
N ASP A 66 28.48 -23.57 0.86
CA ASP A 66 29.26 -23.09 -0.28
C ASP A 66 28.38 -22.79 -1.50
N LYS A 67 27.27 -23.52 -1.66
CA LYS A 67 26.35 -23.39 -2.80
C LYS A 67 25.13 -22.51 -2.53
N GLY A 68 24.94 -22.06 -1.29
CA GLY A 68 23.81 -21.24 -0.88
C GLY A 68 22.44 -21.91 -1.09
N ALA A 69 22.35 -23.22 -0.85
CA ALA A 69 21.07 -23.93 -0.95
C ALA A 69 20.22 -23.75 0.33
N ASP A 70 18.89 -23.76 0.21
CA ASP A 70 17.96 -23.59 1.32
C ASP A 70 17.62 -24.92 2.00
N ILE A 71 17.52 -26.01 1.21
CA ILE A 71 17.14 -27.35 1.67
C ILE A 71 18.14 -28.37 1.15
N ARG A 72 18.41 -29.41 1.95
CA ARG A 72 19.25 -30.57 1.60
C ARG A 72 18.45 -31.85 1.57
N VAL A 73 18.64 -32.64 0.53
CA VAL A 73 18.05 -33.96 0.37
C VAL A 73 19.15 -34.97 -0.01
N LEU A 74 19.37 -35.94 0.86
CA LEU A 74 20.20 -37.10 0.63
C LEU A 74 19.29 -38.27 0.21
N VAL A 75 19.46 -38.73 -1.02
CA VAL A 75 18.76 -39.89 -1.56
C VAL A 75 19.67 -41.11 -1.43
N THR A 76 19.25 -42.14 -0.71
CA THR A 76 20.12 -43.31 -0.48
C THR A 76 19.36 -44.63 -0.57
N GLU A 77 20.07 -45.69 -0.96
CA GLU A 77 19.52 -47.05 -0.98
C GLU A 77 19.36 -47.63 0.43
N VAL A 78 20.18 -47.20 1.39
CA VAL A 78 20.17 -47.69 2.77
C VAL A 78 20.05 -46.52 3.73
N LEU A 79 18.94 -46.49 4.48
CA LEU A 79 18.68 -45.48 5.49
C LEU A 79 19.59 -45.69 6.72
N PRO A 80 19.87 -44.62 7.49
CA PRO A 80 20.50 -44.74 8.80
C PRO A 80 19.65 -45.63 9.72
N LYS A 81 20.28 -46.34 10.65
CA LYS A 81 19.61 -47.34 11.52
C LYS A 81 18.50 -46.74 12.39
N GLU A 82 18.54 -45.44 12.59
CA GLU A 82 17.57 -44.68 13.37
C GLU A 82 16.30 -44.30 12.56
N LEU A 83 16.25 -44.61 11.27
CA LEU A 83 15.13 -44.29 10.39
C LEU A 83 14.55 -45.53 9.70
N ASP A 84 13.26 -45.79 9.94
CA ASP A 84 12.50 -46.82 9.21
C ASP A 84 12.02 -46.35 7.82
N ARG A 85 11.93 -45.03 7.62
CA ARG A 85 11.44 -44.35 6.40
C ARG A 85 12.08 -42.96 6.26
N LEU A 86 11.68 -42.20 5.24
CA LEU A 86 12.13 -40.82 5.05
C LEU A 86 12.07 -40.01 6.35
N GLY A 87 13.11 -39.24 6.61
CA GLY A 87 13.23 -38.49 7.86
C GLY A 87 14.22 -37.35 7.77
N LEU A 88 14.24 -36.52 8.81
CA LEU A 88 15.17 -35.41 8.95
C LEU A 88 16.29 -35.80 9.92
N VAL A 89 17.52 -35.88 9.42
CA VAL A 89 18.72 -36.19 10.22
C VAL A 89 19.60 -34.95 10.23
N GLU A 90 19.72 -34.32 11.41
CA GLU A 90 20.58 -33.15 11.62
C GLU A 90 20.38 -32.03 10.57
N GLY A 91 19.13 -31.78 10.17
CA GLY A 91 18.80 -30.75 9.17
C GLY A 91 19.12 -31.15 7.73
N VAL A 92 19.21 -32.45 7.43
CA VAL A 92 19.25 -33.02 6.08
C VAL A 92 18.08 -33.99 5.95
N TRP A 93 17.27 -33.84 4.89
CA TRP A 93 16.26 -34.83 4.57
C TRP A 93 16.94 -36.06 4.00
N VAL A 94 16.71 -37.22 4.60
CA VAL A 94 17.22 -38.51 4.13
C VAL A 94 16.03 -39.34 3.67
N CYS A 95 16.08 -39.86 2.46
CA CYS A 95 14.98 -40.63 1.88
C CYS A 95 15.49 -41.67 0.87
N THR A 96 14.65 -42.65 0.58
CA THR A 96 14.87 -43.56 -0.55
C THR A 96 14.50 -42.90 -1.88
N PHE A 97 14.91 -43.50 -3.00
CA PHE A 97 14.58 -42.96 -4.34
C PHE A 97 13.07 -42.95 -4.62
N ASP A 98 12.31 -43.90 -4.07
CA ASP A 98 10.86 -43.94 -4.23
C ASP A 98 10.17 -42.80 -3.45
N GLU A 99 10.64 -42.54 -2.22
CA GLU A 99 10.13 -41.45 -1.39
C GLU A 99 10.52 -40.07 -1.91
N PHE A 100 11.69 -39.94 -2.55
CA PHE A 100 12.19 -38.70 -3.14
C PHE A 100 11.16 -38.04 -4.09
N LYS A 101 10.43 -38.83 -4.88
CA LYS A 101 9.43 -38.31 -5.82
C LYS A 101 8.33 -37.51 -5.11
N GLY A 102 7.81 -38.05 -4.00
CA GLY A 102 6.82 -37.36 -3.17
C GLY A 102 7.44 -36.21 -2.37
N LEU A 103 8.62 -36.44 -1.80
CA LEU A 103 9.30 -35.45 -0.98
C LEU A 103 9.67 -34.19 -1.75
N SER A 104 10.19 -34.33 -2.99
CA SER A 104 10.55 -33.18 -3.84
C SER A 104 9.36 -32.24 -4.05
N ASN A 105 8.14 -32.77 -4.21
CA ASN A 105 6.93 -31.98 -4.40
C ASN A 105 6.59 -31.18 -3.13
N VAL A 106 6.64 -31.84 -1.96
CA VAL A 106 6.35 -31.19 -0.67
C VAL A 106 7.36 -30.08 -0.36
N LEU A 107 8.65 -30.34 -0.59
CA LEU A 107 9.71 -29.36 -0.34
C LEU A 107 9.60 -28.17 -1.29
N ARG A 108 9.32 -28.42 -2.57
CA ARG A 108 9.09 -27.38 -3.57
C ARG A 108 7.93 -26.47 -3.20
N GLU A 109 6.77 -27.03 -2.86
CA GLU A 109 5.61 -26.26 -2.41
C GLU A 109 5.89 -25.45 -1.14
N SER A 110 6.68 -26.01 -0.22
CA SER A 110 7.09 -25.30 1.00
C SER A 110 7.95 -24.08 0.70
N ILE A 111 8.94 -24.21 -0.20
CA ILE A 111 9.78 -23.08 -0.65
C ILE A 111 8.94 -21.98 -1.29
N ILE A 112 7.99 -22.33 -2.16
CA ILE A 112 7.12 -21.36 -2.84
C ILE A 112 6.31 -20.56 -1.81
N LYS A 113 5.69 -21.25 -0.84
CA LYS A 113 4.90 -20.60 0.23
C LYS A 113 5.75 -19.68 1.10
N ILE A 114 6.96 -20.11 1.46
CA ILE A 114 7.90 -19.29 2.24
C ILE A 114 8.31 -18.04 1.45
N ASN A 115 8.63 -18.18 0.16
CA ASN A 115 8.97 -17.06 -0.71
C ASN A 115 7.81 -16.06 -0.82
N LEU A 116 6.58 -16.54 -1.01
CA LEU A 116 5.38 -15.70 -1.06
C LEU A 116 5.17 -14.94 0.25
N ALA A 117 5.36 -15.60 1.40
CA ALA A 117 5.26 -14.97 2.72
C ALA A 117 6.36 -13.91 2.96
N LYS A 118 7.59 -14.15 2.48
CA LYS A 118 8.68 -13.16 2.53
C LYS A 118 8.36 -11.94 1.66
N LYS A 119 7.95 -12.14 0.40
CA LYS A 119 7.53 -11.07 -0.51
C LYS A 119 6.36 -10.24 0.06
N SER A 120 5.40 -10.89 0.73
CA SER A 120 4.30 -10.20 1.40
C SER A 120 4.77 -9.27 2.53
N LYS A 121 5.88 -9.59 3.21
CA LYS A 121 6.47 -8.75 4.25
C LYS A 121 7.33 -7.61 3.68
N GLU A 122 8.08 -7.86 2.61
CA GLU A 122 8.84 -6.81 1.91
C GLU A 122 7.89 -5.75 1.32
N ASN A 123 6.80 -6.16 0.67
CA ASN A 123 5.80 -5.25 0.08
C ASN A 123 5.05 -4.38 1.11
N LYS A 124 5.03 -4.74 2.40
CA LYS A 124 4.46 -3.89 3.47
C LYS A 124 5.41 -2.78 3.90
N THR A 125 6.72 -3.01 3.81
CA THR A 125 7.75 -2.08 4.29
C THR A 125 7.92 -0.91 3.31
N ASP A 126 7.81 -1.18 2.01
CA ASP A 126 8.08 -0.20 0.94
C ASP A 126 6.97 0.85 0.77
N LYS A 127 5.71 0.52 1.07
CA LYS A 127 4.60 1.49 1.00
C LYS A 127 4.59 2.47 2.18
N MET A 128 4.98 2.01 3.37
CA MET A 128 5.08 2.87 4.56
C MET A 128 6.29 3.80 4.49
N SER A 129 7.43 3.33 3.95
CA SER A 129 8.60 4.19 3.72
C SER A 129 8.31 5.26 2.66
N LEU A 130 7.59 4.93 1.58
CA LEU A 130 7.20 5.91 0.56
C LEU A 130 6.23 6.96 1.12
N LEU A 131 5.22 6.54 1.89
CA LEU A 131 4.30 7.46 2.56
C LEU A 131 5.02 8.34 3.59
N TYR A 132 5.90 7.77 4.42
CA TYR A 132 6.67 8.54 5.39
C TYR A 132 7.64 9.51 4.69
N GLY A 133 8.31 9.07 3.63
CA GLY A 133 9.17 9.90 2.80
C GLY A 133 8.42 11.07 2.18
N TYR A 134 7.24 10.83 1.62
CA TYR A 134 6.38 11.89 1.08
C TYR A 134 5.87 12.83 2.18
N LEU A 135 5.35 12.33 3.31
CA LEU A 135 4.85 13.14 4.42
C LEU A 135 5.94 14.00 5.09
N THR A 136 7.20 13.56 5.05
CA THR A 136 8.36 14.31 5.56
C THR A 136 9.07 15.12 4.48
N SER A 137 8.59 15.10 3.24
CA SER A 137 9.22 15.80 2.13
C SER A 137 8.93 17.30 2.14
N THR A 138 9.86 18.05 1.55
CA THR A 138 9.66 19.46 1.24
C THR A 138 8.48 19.68 0.30
N GLU A 139 8.24 18.77 -0.63
CA GLU A 139 7.12 18.85 -1.58
C GLU A 139 5.76 18.86 -0.87
N PHE A 140 5.55 17.94 0.06
CA PHE A 140 4.32 17.91 0.87
C PHE A 140 4.16 19.18 1.70
N THR A 141 5.25 19.67 2.30
CA THR A 141 5.24 20.91 3.08
C THR A 141 4.83 22.11 2.22
N MET A 142 5.43 22.27 1.03
CA MET A 142 5.10 23.34 0.09
C MET A 142 3.65 23.27 -0.39
N GLN A 143 3.11 22.07 -0.62
CA GLN A 143 1.71 21.89 -1.02
C GLN A 143 0.76 22.32 0.11
N VAL A 144 1.05 21.95 1.36
CA VAL A 144 0.26 22.38 2.51
C VAL A 144 0.36 23.89 2.72
N GLU A 145 1.55 24.47 2.59
CA GLU A 145 1.77 25.92 2.68
C GLU A 145 0.97 26.67 1.61
N ALA A 146 1.03 26.25 0.35
CA ALA A 146 0.26 26.86 -0.73
C ALA A 146 -1.26 26.83 -0.48
N ILE A 147 -1.76 25.73 0.10
CA ILE A 147 -3.18 25.61 0.50
C ILE A 147 -3.50 26.62 1.62
N VAL A 148 -2.66 26.70 2.66
CA VAL A 148 -2.84 27.63 3.79
C VAL A 148 -2.79 29.09 3.32
N GLU A 149 -1.86 29.43 2.43
CA GLU A 149 -1.76 30.76 1.82
C GLU A 149 -3.02 31.09 1.01
N GLY A 150 -3.50 30.15 0.19
CA GLY A 150 -4.75 30.30 -0.55
C GLY A 150 -5.96 30.58 0.35
N PHE A 151 -6.11 29.83 1.45
CA PHE A 151 -7.17 30.06 2.43
C PHE A 151 -7.03 31.40 3.15
N THR A 152 -5.81 31.77 3.52
CA THR A 152 -5.54 33.05 4.20
C THR A 152 -5.89 34.23 3.30
N GLN A 153 -5.53 34.15 2.02
CA GLN A 153 -5.87 35.16 1.03
C GLN A 153 -7.38 35.27 0.83
N MET A 154 -8.07 34.13 0.62
CA MET A 154 -9.53 34.12 0.47
C MET A 154 -10.26 34.73 1.69
N GLN A 155 -9.78 34.44 2.90
CA GLN A 155 -10.34 35.02 4.12
C GLN A 155 -10.14 36.54 4.17
N SER A 156 -8.93 37.02 3.83
CA SER A 156 -8.61 38.45 3.78
C SER A 156 -9.48 39.18 2.75
N ASP A 157 -9.64 38.60 1.56
CA ASP A 157 -10.46 39.16 0.49
C ASP A 157 -11.93 39.27 0.92
N LEU A 158 -12.48 38.20 1.51
CA LEU A 158 -13.84 38.18 2.03
C LEU A 158 -14.07 39.26 3.10
N ASP A 159 -13.12 39.47 4.01
CA ASP A 159 -13.24 40.49 5.05
C ASP A 159 -13.11 41.92 4.48
N SER A 160 -12.32 42.10 3.41
CA SER A 160 -12.26 43.34 2.65
C SER A 160 -13.58 43.65 1.94
N GLU A 161 -14.18 42.65 1.31
CA GLU A 161 -15.50 42.75 0.67
C GLU A 161 -16.59 43.12 1.67
N LYS A 162 -16.64 42.45 2.83
CA LYS A 162 -17.60 42.77 3.90
C LYS A 162 -17.51 44.22 4.35
N ARG A 163 -16.29 44.74 4.57
CA ARG A 163 -16.09 46.15 4.95
C ARG A 163 -16.58 47.11 3.87
N SER A 164 -16.26 46.82 2.61
CA SER A 164 -16.66 47.63 1.47
C SER A 164 -18.18 47.64 1.28
N MET A 165 -18.82 46.47 1.36
CA MET A 165 -20.27 46.33 1.25
C MET A 165 -21.01 47.01 2.40
N THR A 166 -20.49 46.92 3.63
CA THR A 166 -21.06 47.64 4.78
C THR A 166 -21.07 49.15 4.55
N ARG A 167 -19.97 49.70 3.99
CA ARG A 167 -19.91 51.13 3.63
C ARG A 167 -20.94 51.47 2.55
N ILE A 168 -21.06 50.66 1.51
CA ILE A 168 -22.01 50.87 0.40
C ILE A 168 -23.45 50.82 0.93
N TRP A 169 -23.79 49.86 1.79
CA TRP A 169 -25.11 49.75 2.39
C TRP A 169 -25.46 50.99 3.20
N LYS A 170 -24.58 51.45 4.10
CA LYS A 170 -24.81 52.68 4.88
C LYS A 170 -24.99 53.91 3.99
N GLN A 171 -24.22 54.00 2.90
CA GLN A 171 -24.38 55.09 1.95
C GLN A 171 -25.74 55.06 1.26
N ARG A 172 -26.20 53.87 0.84
CA ARG A 172 -27.51 53.67 0.20
C ARG A 172 -28.66 53.91 1.17
N GLU A 173 -28.56 53.44 2.41
CA GLU A 173 -29.53 53.71 3.47
C GLU A 173 -29.75 55.22 3.66
N LYS A 174 -28.67 55.99 3.79
CA LYS A 174 -28.75 57.45 3.92
C LYS A 174 -29.34 58.15 2.70
N GLN A 175 -29.08 57.63 1.50
CA GLN A 175 -29.69 58.14 0.27
C GLN A 175 -31.20 57.88 0.25
N ILE A 176 -31.62 56.68 0.64
CA ILE A 176 -33.04 56.31 0.74
C ILE A 176 -33.74 57.19 1.78
N GLU A 177 -33.15 57.37 2.96
CA GLU A 177 -33.68 58.24 4.03
C GLU A 177 -33.88 59.67 3.52
N LYS A 178 -32.88 60.25 2.86
CA LYS A 178 -32.98 61.61 2.30
C LYS A 178 -34.10 61.74 1.25
N VAL A 179 -34.25 60.74 0.38
CA VAL A 179 -35.34 60.74 -0.63
C VAL A 179 -36.71 60.63 0.05
N LEU A 180 -36.81 59.81 1.09
CA LEU A 180 -38.04 59.66 1.86
C LEU A 180 -38.40 60.97 2.57
N GLU A 181 -37.46 61.59 3.28
CA GLU A 181 -37.65 62.89 3.95
C GLU A 181 -38.08 63.98 2.97
N ASN A 182 -37.42 64.09 1.82
CA ASN A 182 -37.79 65.05 0.79
C ASN A 182 -39.20 64.80 0.25
N THR A 183 -39.58 63.53 0.07
CA THR A 183 -40.91 63.14 -0.41
C THR A 183 -41.99 63.48 0.62
N ILE A 184 -41.73 63.21 1.91
CA ILE A 184 -42.61 63.55 3.03
C ILE A 184 -42.75 65.08 3.14
N GLY A 185 -41.64 65.81 3.10
CA GLY A 185 -41.62 67.27 3.19
C GLY A 185 -42.35 67.93 2.02
N MET A 186 -42.16 67.43 0.80
CA MET A 186 -42.92 67.87 -0.38
C MET A 186 -44.41 67.61 -0.20
N TYR A 187 -44.80 66.38 0.16
CA TYR A 187 -46.20 66.03 0.38
C TYR A 187 -46.87 66.90 1.46
N GLY A 188 -46.21 67.07 2.62
CA GLY A 188 -46.68 67.91 3.72
C GLY A 188 -46.81 69.39 3.32
N SER A 189 -45.83 69.93 2.58
CA SER A 189 -45.87 71.32 2.10
C SER A 189 -47.05 71.57 1.16
N ILE A 190 -47.27 70.67 0.19
CA ILE A 190 -48.38 70.86 -0.76
C ILE A 190 -49.74 70.63 -0.06
N LYS A 191 -49.87 69.64 0.84
CA LYS A 191 -51.08 69.40 1.64
C LYS A 191 -51.41 70.60 2.55
N GLY A 192 -50.40 71.26 3.11
CA GLY A 192 -50.57 72.49 3.91
C GLY A 192 -51.09 73.69 3.09
N ILE A 193 -50.68 73.83 1.83
CA ILE A 193 -51.12 74.92 0.94
C ILE A 193 -52.51 74.64 0.35
N ALA A 194 -52.73 73.43 -0.17
CA ALA A 194 -53.95 73.07 -0.92
C ALA A 194 -55.06 72.46 -0.05
N GLY A 195 -54.78 72.18 1.22
CA GLY A 195 -55.71 71.55 2.16
C GLY A 195 -56.22 70.19 1.68
N ASN A 196 -57.52 69.95 1.89
CA ASN A 196 -58.18 68.69 1.54
C ASN A 196 -58.36 68.45 0.03
N SER A 197 -57.88 69.38 -0.82
CA SER A 197 -57.95 69.26 -2.28
C SER A 197 -56.95 68.23 -2.83
N ILE A 198 -55.97 67.81 -2.02
CA ILE A 198 -54.95 66.82 -2.37
C ILE A 198 -55.31 65.48 -1.73
N GLY A 199 -55.23 64.40 -2.51
CA GLY A 199 -55.49 63.05 -2.06
C GLY A 199 -54.53 62.58 -0.95
N ASN A 200 -55.03 61.74 -0.06
CA ASN A 200 -54.24 61.15 1.02
C ASN A 200 -53.28 60.07 0.48
N VAL A 201 -52.00 60.15 0.84
CA VAL A 201 -51.01 59.10 0.54
C VAL A 201 -50.94 58.15 1.73
N LYS A 202 -51.60 56.99 1.62
CA LYS A 202 -51.77 56.02 2.71
C LYS A 202 -50.46 55.64 3.45
N ALA A 203 -49.32 55.62 2.76
CA ALA A 203 -48.02 55.30 3.37
C ALA A 203 -47.47 56.40 4.30
N LEU A 204 -48.04 57.60 4.26
CA LEU A 204 -47.62 58.78 5.04
C LEU A 204 -48.67 59.20 6.09
N GLU A 205 -49.81 58.51 6.13
CA GLU A 205 -50.86 58.76 7.11
C GLU A 205 -50.61 57.87 8.34
N LEU A 206 -50.90 58.41 9.52
CA LEU A 206 -50.96 57.58 10.73
C LEU A 206 -52.15 56.62 10.58
N PRO A 207 -51.99 55.31 10.81
CA PRO A 207 -53.14 54.44 10.96
C PRO A 207 -53.92 54.94 12.19
N PHE A 208 -55.15 55.41 11.97
CA PHE A 208 -56.05 55.76 13.06
C PHE A 208 -56.30 54.49 13.90
N SER A 209 -55.87 54.51 15.16
CA SER A 209 -56.42 53.64 16.20
C SER A 209 -57.70 54.31 16.69
N GLU A 210 -58.86 53.86 16.21
CA GLU A 210 -60.11 54.06 16.93
C GLU A 210 -60.06 53.13 18.15
N GLU A 211 -59.70 53.67 19.32
CA GLU A 211 -60.13 53.10 20.60
C GLU A 211 -61.53 53.68 20.88
N ASP A 212 -62.53 52.79 20.92
CA ASP A 212 -63.66 52.90 21.85
C ASP A 212 -63.33 52.08 23.10
#